data_AF-H8KT29-F1
#
_entry.id   AF-H8KT29-F1
#
_cell.length_a   1.000
_cell.length_b   1.000
_cell.length_c   1.000
_cell.angle_alpha   90.00
_cell.angle_beta   90.00
_cell.angle_gamma   90.00
#
_symmetry.space_group_name_H-M   'P 1'
#
loop_
_entity.id
_entity.type
_entity.pdbx_description
1 polymer ?
#
loop_
_entity_poly.entity_id
_entity_poly.type
_entity_poly.pdbx_seq_one_letter_code
_entity_poly.pdbx_strand_id
1 'polypeptide(L)'
;MRHISLLIIISFLFFSCKSSKKTEPAFKLTDRTIFNEDSVLLFTNAEGLNKSDADKFFLKGIDTYRNKKNPTKAIQLFKKSIFSKPLAKAYYELGNAYLDVENYKLSVKAYKIAEKLGYKPLSKLLYNTACAYSLQENDTLAIYYLVSAIEFGYNNTKSIFNDKDLSYIRSKWYFKNNVADALSGSGDADKLQWNLFSREFKQLALPLTIDMNYANGFNESQTISYDYEKYINEMRDEKFSREVGKSFYSVGVIKGTNDYKVLIYASRDELYDEETDEAVKNVPTTYYAISLSSSGTLIDKIEIGGRTKLDAPFKVPTINDNSINISLLKLNYEKNPEENGYSNNKIISSEEIESQQYTIAPDGHFIKS
;
A
#
# COMPACT_ATOMS: atom_id res chain seq x y z
N MET A 1 74.65 -9.64 39.29
CA MET A 1 73.68 -8.58 38.90
C MET A 1 73.25 -8.84 37.46
N ARG A 2 71.96 -8.58 37.18
CA ARG A 2 71.12 -8.99 36.04
C ARG A 2 71.78 -8.93 34.64
N HIS A 3 71.54 -9.96 33.84
CA HIS A 3 71.51 -9.86 32.37
C HIS A 3 70.05 -9.72 31.91
N ILE A 4 69.81 -8.73 31.04
CA ILE A 4 68.54 -8.41 30.41
C ILE A 4 68.48 -9.16 29.08
N SER A 5 67.47 -10.01 28.88
CA SER A 5 67.16 -10.59 27.57
C SER A 5 65.93 -9.90 26.98
N LEU A 6 66.14 -9.27 25.83
CA LEU A 6 65.17 -8.60 24.99
C LEU A 6 64.39 -9.66 24.18
N LEU A 7 63.06 -9.69 24.27
CA LEU A 7 62.23 -10.57 23.44
C LEU A 7 61.45 -9.71 22.44
N ILE A 8 61.76 -9.87 21.15
CA ILE A 8 61.10 -9.21 20.03
C ILE A 8 59.88 -10.06 19.64
N ILE A 9 58.67 -9.49 19.75
CA ILE A 9 57.43 -10.12 19.28
C ILE A 9 57.14 -9.60 17.87
N ILE A 10 57.27 -10.50 16.89
CA ILE A 10 56.88 -10.26 15.49
C ILE A 10 55.38 -10.53 15.37
N SER A 11 54.59 -9.49 15.09
CA SER A 11 53.15 -9.61 14.82
C SER A 11 52.92 -9.87 13.33
N PHE A 12 52.44 -11.07 13.00
CA PHE A 12 51.96 -11.40 11.65
C PHE A 12 50.52 -10.90 11.49
N LEU A 13 50.33 -9.86 10.67
CA LEU A 13 49.01 -9.42 10.22
C LEU A 13 48.53 -10.34 9.09
N PHE A 14 47.59 -11.23 9.41
CA PHE A 14 46.82 -11.96 8.39
C PHE A 14 45.76 -11.04 7.78
N PHE A 15 46.00 -10.55 6.56
CA PHE A 15 44.96 -9.97 5.71
C PHE A 15 44.05 -11.10 5.21
N SER A 16 42.91 -11.30 5.87
CA SER A 16 41.86 -12.20 5.38
C SER A 16 40.96 -11.45 4.39
N CYS A 17 41.09 -11.79 3.11
CA CYS A 17 40.24 -11.30 2.05
C CYS A 17 38.84 -11.95 2.19
N LYS A 18 37.85 -11.21 2.72
CA LYS A 18 36.45 -11.66 2.78
C LYS A 18 35.81 -11.55 1.39
N SER A 19 35.85 -12.62 0.60
CA SER A 19 34.87 -12.79 -0.47
C SER A 19 33.53 -13.17 0.18
N SER A 20 32.55 -12.27 0.17
CA SER A 20 31.19 -12.57 0.63
C SER A 20 30.51 -13.51 -0.37
N LYS A 21 30.74 -14.83 -0.26
CA LYS A 21 29.88 -15.81 -0.92
C LYS A 21 28.49 -15.66 -0.31
N LYS A 22 27.50 -15.24 -1.10
CA LYS A 22 26.08 -15.32 -0.71
C LYS A 22 25.78 -16.79 -0.39
N THR A 23 25.64 -17.11 0.89
CA THR A 23 25.26 -18.44 1.34
C THR A 23 23.79 -18.65 1.00
N GLU A 24 23.48 -19.63 0.16
CA GLU A 24 22.10 -20.00 -0.12
C GLU A 24 21.43 -20.57 1.15
N PRO A 25 20.12 -20.32 1.35
CA PRO A 25 19.41 -20.85 2.49
C PRO A 25 19.34 -22.39 2.41
N ALA A 26 19.57 -23.06 3.55
CA ALA A 26 19.57 -24.52 3.66
C ALA A 26 18.20 -25.16 3.35
N PHE A 27 17.12 -24.39 3.45
CA PHE A 27 15.76 -24.78 3.11
C PHE A 27 15.19 -23.81 2.08
N LYS A 28 14.45 -24.32 1.08
CA LYS A 28 13.73 -23.52 0.08
C LYS A 28 12.26 -23.90 0.10
N LEU A 29 11.38 -22.90 0.01
CA LEU A 29 9.95 -23.15 -0.19
C LEU A 29 9.68 -23.77 -1.57
N THR A 30 8.62 -24.57 -1.63
CA THR A 30 8.12 -25.22 -2.84
C THR A 30 6.61 -25.08 -2.90
N ASP A 31 5.98 -25.44 -4.02
CA ASP A 31 4.53 -25.48 -4.14
C ASP A 31 3.83 -26.33 -3.07
N ARG A 32 4.52 -27.34 -2.53
CA ARG A 32 3.98 -28.21 -1.48
C ARG A 32 4.09 -27.59 -0.09
N THR A 33 5.08 -26.72 0.13
CA THR A 33 5.41 -26.15 1.45
C THR A 33 5.00 -24.68 1.58
N ILE A 34 4.59 -24.03 0.49
CA ILE A 34 4.20 -22.61 0.46
C ILE A 34 3.00 -22.27 1.38
N PHE A 35 2.20 -23.25 1.78
CA PHE A 35 1.10 -23.05 2.73
C PHE A 35 1.31 -23.78 4.07
N ASN A 36 2.49 -24.34 4.32
CA ASN A 36 2.82 -24.93 5.61
C ASN A 36 3.41 -23.85 6.51
N GLU A 37 2.71 -23.51 7.59
CA GLU A 37 3.08 -22.41 8.50
C GLU A 37 4.53 -22.50 8.98
N ASP A 38 4.93 -23.68 9.49
CA ASP A 38 6.29 -23.89 10.00
C ASP A 38 7.35 -23.71 8.92
N SER A 39 7.12 -24.26 7.73
CA SER A 39 8.02 -24.11 6.58
C SER A 39 8.16 -22.64 6.18
N VAL A 40 7.06 -21.90 6.16
CA VAL A 40 7.06 -20.48 5.78
C VAL A 40 7.77 -19.64 6.83
N LEU A 41 7.50 -19.85 8.12
CA LEU A 41 8.15 -19.13 9.22
C LEU A 41 9.65 -19.44 9.28
N LEU A 42 10.03 -20.71 9.11
CA LEU A 42 11.44 -21.12 9.02
C LEU A 42 12.14 -20.42 7.86
N PHE A 43 11.52 -20.43 6.67
CA PHE A 43 12.11 -19.79 5.49
C PHE A 43 12.17 -18.27 5.61
N THR A 44 11.17 -17.62 6.20
CA THR A 44 11.16 -16.16 6.45
C THR A 44 12.37 -15.69 7.24
N ASN A 45 12.84 -16.51 8.18
CA ASN A 45 13.97 -16.21 9.07
C ASN A 45 15.33 -16.67 8.50
N ALA A 46 15.37 -17.25 7.31
CA ALA A 46 16.61 -17.71 6.70
C ALA A 46 17.52 -16.52 6.29
N GLU A 47 18.82 -16.70 6.42
CA GLU A 47 19.81 -15.74 5.92
C GLU A 47 19.93 -15.82 4.40
N GLY A 48 20.35 -14.70 3.77
CA GLY A 48 20.63 -14.66 2.34
C GLY A 48 19.42 -14.55 1.42
N LEU A 49 18.20 -14.41 1.95
CA LEU A 49 16.99 -14.18 1.14
C LEU A 49 17.08 -12.88 0.34
N ASN A 50 16.62 -12.94 -0.91
CA ASN A 50 16.65 -11.78 -1.79
C ASN A 50 15.35 -10.97 -1.69
N LYS A 51 15.32 -10.00 -0.77
CA LYS A 51 14.18 -9.06 -0.64
C LYS A 51 13.94 -8.27 -1.94
N SER A 52 15.00 -7.87 -2.66
CA SER A 52 14.87 -7.12 -3.91
C SER A 52 14.15 -7.92 -4.98
N ASP A 53 14.48 -9.19 -5.14
CA ASP A 53 13.78 -10.07 -6.09
C ASP A 53 12.32 -10.29 -5.66
N ALA A 54 12.09 -10.46 -4.35
CA ALA A 54 10.74 -10.62 -3.82
C ALA A 54 9.86 -9.40 -4.11
N ASP A 55 10.35 -8.19 -3.86
CA ASP A 55 9.65 -6.95 -4.17
C ASP A 55 9.45 -6.77 -5.68
N LYS A 56 10.44 -7.10 -6.51
CA LYS A 56 10.34 -7.10 -7.98
C LYS A 56 9.22 -8.01 -8.48
N PHE A 57 9.21 -9.28 -8.08
CA PHE A 57 8.17 -10.22 -8.50
C PHE A 57 6.80 -9.84 -7.94
N PHE A 58 6.75 -9.26 -6.74
CA PHE A 58 5.51 -8.76 -6.15
C PHE A 58 4.92 -7.64 -7.02
N LEU A 59 5.70 -6.61 -7.38
CA LEU A 59 5.25 -5.50 -8.22
C LEU A 59 4.81 -5.99 -9.62
N LYS A 60 5.56 -6.91 -10.23
CA LYS A 60 5.15 -7.54 -11.50
C LYS A 60 3.82 -8.31 -11.35
N GLY A 61 3.64 -9.00 -10.22
CA GLY A 61 2.42 -9.72 -9.89
C GLY A 61 1.23 -8.78 -9.72
N ILE A 62 1.41 -7.68 -9.01
CA ILE A 62 0.43 -6.60 -8.85
C ILE A 62 0.01 -6.03 -10.20
N ASP A 63 0.96 -5.60 -11.03
CA ASP A 63 0.67 -5.04 -12.36
C ASP A 63 -0.08 -6.05 -13.23
N THR A 64 0.35 -7.31 -13.21
CA THR A 64 -0.30 -8.39 -13.96
C THR A 64 -1.72 -8.67 -13.47
N TYR A 65 -1.92 -8.66 -12.14
CA TYR A 65 -3.20 -8.94 -11.53
C TYR A 65 -4.18 -7.79 -11.77
N ARG A 66 -3.76 -6.57 -11.45
CA ARG A 66 -4.63 -5.40 -11.32
C ARG A 66 -4.71 -4.56 -12.58
N ASN A 67 -3.64 -4.42 -13.36
CA ASN A 67 -3.66 -3.62 -14.59
C ASN A 67 -3.99 -4.48 -15.80
N LYS A 68 -3.35 -5.66 -15.90
CA LYS A 68 -3.52 -6.59 -17.03
C LYS A 68 -4.66 -7.60 -16.83
N LYS A 69 -5.33 -7.57 -15.68
CA LYS A 69 -6.51 -8.38 -15.32
C LYS A 69 -6.28 -9.88 -15.52
N ASN A 70 -5.07 -10.36 -15.20
CA ASN A 70 -4.66 -11.74 -15.42
C ASN A 70 -4.31 -12.44 -14.10
N PRO A 71 -5.30 -12.90 -13.32
CA PRO A 71 -5.06 -13.52 -12.01
C PRO A 71 -4.25 -14.81 -12.13
N THR A 72 -4.43 -15.61 -13.18
CA THR A 72 -3.67 -16.86 -13.40
C THR A 72 -2.17 -16.61 -13.53
N LYS A 73 -1.77 -15.61 -14.33
CA LYS A 73 -0.36 -15.23 -14.48
C LYS A 73 0.17 -14.57 -13.20
N ALA A 74 -0.64 -13.75 -12.54
CA ALA A 74 -0.28 -13.12 -11.27
C ALA A 74 0.02 -14.11 -10.16
N ILE A 75 -0.74 -15.21 -10.04
CA ILE A 75 -0.47 -16.31 -9.09
C ILE A 75 0.97 -16.80 -9.23
N GLN A 76 1.45 -17.00 -10.46
CA GLN A 76 2.83 -17.46 -10.68
C GLN A 76 3.87 -16.43 -10.23
N LEU A 77 3.57 -15.14 -10.39
CA LEU A 77 4.45 -14.04 -9.99
C LEU A 77 4.47 -13.86 -8.46
N PHE A 78 3.31 -13.92 -7.80
CA PHE A 78 3.25 -13.90 -6.34
C PHE A 78 3.98 -15.10 -5.71
N LYS A 79 3.86 -16.30 -6.30
CA LYS A 79 4.63 -17.46 -5.87
C LYS A 79 6.14 -17.24 -6.02
N LYS A 80 6.60 -16.68 -7.14
CA LYS A 80 8.03 -16.31 -7.33
C LYS A 80 8.50 -15.31 -6.27
N SER A 81 7.69 -14.29 -5.96
CA SER A 81 7.97 -13.34 -4.88
C SER A 81 8.18 -14.06 -3.55
N ILE A 82 7.24 -14.93 -3.17
CA ILE A 82 7.26 -15.71 -1.93
C ILE A 82 8.47 -16.65 -1.87
N PHE A 83 8.86 -17.27 -2.98
CA PHE A 83 10.04 -18.13 -3.05
C PHE A 83 11.37 -17.36 -2.93
N SER A 84 11.40 -16.08 -3.30
CA SER A 84 12.56 -15.20 -3.06
C SER A 84 12.63 -14.76 -1.60
N LYS A 85 11.49 -14.34 -1.04
CA LYS A 85 11.30 -14.02 0.38
C LYS A 85 9.80 -14.02 0.71
N PRO A 86 9.33 -14.72 1.74
CA PRO A 86 7.95 -14.63 2.19
C PRO A 86 7.59 -13.21 2.62
N LEU A 87 6.57 -12.62 2.00
CA LEU A 87 6.04 -11.31 2.34
C LEU A 87 4.55 -11.46 2.66
N ALA A 88 4.09 -10.87 3.77
CA ALA A 88 2.68 -10.91 4.16
C ALA A 88 1.76 -10.39 3.04
N LYS A 89 2.15 -9.29 2.39
CA LYS A 89 1.45 -8.70 1.23
C LYS A 89 1.37 -9.65 0.03
N ALA A 90 2.42 -10.43 -0.25
CA ALA A 90 2.44 -11.36 -1.37
C ALA A 90 1.48 -12.53 -1.13
N TYR A 91 1.37 -13.02 0.11
CA TYR A 91 0.37 -14.04 0.48
C TYR A 91 -1.06 -13.52 0.44
N TYR A 92 -1.29 -12.27 0.88
CA TYR A 92 -2.61 -11.66 0.79
C TYR A 92 -3.08 -11.54 -0.67
N GLU A 93 -2.22 -11.03 -1.56
CA GLU A 93 -2.57 -10.89 -2.98
C GLU A 93 -2.64 -12.23 -3.71
N LEU A 94 -1.83 -13.21 -3.30
CA LEU A 94 -2.00 -14.60 -3.74
C LEU A 94 -3.38 -15.14 -3.35
N GLY A 95 -3.86 -14.82 -2.15
CA GLY A 95 -5.20 -15.16 -1.68
C GLY A 95 -6.31 -14.54 -2.52
N ASN A 96 -6.18 -13.25 -2.87
CA ASN A 96 -7.11 -12.54 -3.75
C ASN A 96 -7.13 -13.16 -5.15
N ALA A 97 -5.95 -13.40 -5.74
CA ALA A 97 -5.85 -14.01 -7.07
C ALA A 97 -6.43 -15.43 -7.10
N TYR A 98 -6.26 -16.22 -6.03
CA TYR A 98 -6.92 -17.53 -5.91
C TYR A 98 -8.44 -17.43 -5.75
N LEU A 99 -8.94 -16.40 -5.06
CA LEU A 99 -10.37 -16.14 -4.92
C LEU A 99 -11.00 -15.88 -6.30
N ASP A 100 -10.35 -15.06 -7.13
CA ASP A 100 -10.83 -14.70 -8.46
C ASP A 100 -10.79 -15.84 -9.48
N VAL A 101 -9.86 -16.80 -9.33
CA VAL A 101 -9.87 -18.05 -10.13
C VAL A 101 -10.67 -19.17 -9.47
N GLU A 102 -11.55 -18.82 -8.53
CA GLU A 102 -12.48 -19.72 -7.84
C GLU A 102 -11.82 -20.87 -7.05
N ASN A 103 -10.54 -20.73 -6.69
CA ASN A 103 -9.83 -21.68 -5.84
C ASN A 103 -9.87 -21.26 -4.37
N TYR A 104 -11.08 -21.29 -3.80
CA TYR A 104 -11.36 -20.77 -2.46
C TYR A 104 -10.55 -21.46 -1.36
N LYS A 105 -10.25 -22.76 -1.52
CA LYS A 105 -9.42 -23.52 -0.57
C LYS A 105 -7.98 -22.99 -0.51
N LEU A 106 -7.38 -22.68 -1.66
CA LEU A 106 -6.04 -22.08 -1.70
C LEU A 106 -6.06 -20.61 -1.29
N SER A 107 -7.14 -19.89 -1.59
CA SER A 107 -7.34 -18.50 -1.13
C SER A 107 -7.28 -18.42 0.41
N VAL A 108 -8.07 -19.23 1.11
CA VAL A 108 -8.06 -19.31 2.58
C VAL A 108 -6.68 -19.69 3.13
N LYS A 109 -5.99 -20.66 2.51
CA LYS A 109 -4.63 -21.04 2.94
C LYS A 109 -3.66 -19.87 2.82
N ALA A 110 -3.72 -19.12 1.73
CA ALA A 110 -2.87 -17.95 1.52
C ALA A 110 -3.17 -16.84 2.55
N TYR A 111 -4.45 -16.54 2.81
CA TYR A 111 -4.84 -15.56 3.83
C TYR A 111 -4.36 -15.94 5.23
N LYS A 112 -4.45 -17.22 5.62
CA LYS A 112 -3.92 -17.69 6.91
C LYS A 112 -2.43 -17.44 7.06
N ILE A 113 -1.63 -17.69 6.00
CA ILE A 113 -0.21 -17.37 6.03
C ILE A 113 0.02 -15.85 6.09
N ALA A 114 -0.75 -15.05 5.34
CA ALA A 114 -0.67 -13.59 5.41
C ALA A 114 -0.95 -13.07 6.83
N GLU A 115 -1.93 -13.64 7.52
CA GLU A 115 -2.26 -13.34 8.92
C GLU A 115 -1.07 -13.65 9.84
N LYS A 116 -0.49 -14.85 9.71
CA LYS A 116 0.67 -15.28 10.51
C LYS A 116 1.90 -14.41 10.28
N LEU A 117 2.08 -13.90 9.07
CA LEU A 117 3.16 -12.97 8.73
C LEU A 117 2.82 -11.51 9.10
N GLY A 118 1.66 -11.25 9.72
CA GLY A 118 1.29 -9.95 10.25
C GLY A 118 0.78 -8.96 9.20
N TYR A 119 0.08 -9.42 8.15
CA TYR A 119 -0.54 -8.53 7.16
C TYR A 119 -1.44 -7.48 7.82
N LYS A 120 -1.41 -6.26 7.27
CA LYS A 120 -2.23 -5.13 7.71
C LYS A 120 -2.92 -4.45 6.52
N PRO A 121 -4.15 -3.91 6.71
CA PRO A 121 -4.95 -3.98 7.94
C PRO A 121 -5.55 -5.38 8.18
N LEU A 122 -5.61 -5.83 9.43
CA LEU A 122 -6.10 -7.16 9.79
C LEU A 122 -7.60 -7.33 9.49
N SER A 123 -8.39 -6.28 9.73
CA SER A 123 -9.83 -6.26 9.45
C SER A 123 -10.16 -6.64 8.00
N LYS A 124 -9.42 -6.11 7.02
CA LYS A 124 -9.59 -6.41 5.60
C LYS A 124 -9.23 -7.85 5.25
N LEU A 125 -8.15 -8.36 5.83
CA LEU A 125 -7.76 -9.77 5.66
C LEU A 125 -8.85 -10.71 6.19
N LEU A 126 -9.38 -10.43 7.38
CA LEU A 126 -10.46 -11.19 7.98
C LEU A 126 -11.73 -11.14 7.13
N TYR A 127 -12.08 -9.96 6.59
CA TYR A 127 -13.22 -9.80 5.68
C TYR A 127 -13.08 -10.66 4.42
N ASN A 128 -11.93 -10.60 3.72
CA ASN A 128 -11.71 -11.43 2.53
C ASN A 128 -11.67 -12.93 2.86
N THR A 129 -11.19 -13.29 4.05
CA THR A 129 -11.25 -14.67 4.54
C THR A 129 -12.70 -15.12 4.75
N ALA A 130 -13.57 -14.24 5.27
CA ALA A 130 -15.00 -14.50 5.39
C ALA A 130 -15.67 -14.69 4.02
N CYS A 131 -15.33 -13.86 3.02
CA CYS A 131 -15.78 -14.02 1.64
C CYS A 131 -15.38 -15.40 1.09
N ALA A 132 -14.12 -15.80 1.24
CA ALA A 132 -13.62 -17.09 0.78
C ALA A 132 -14.30 -18.29 1.47
N TYR A 133 -14.66 -18.18 2.75
CA TYR A 133 -15.44 -19.20 3.45
C TYR A 133 -16.92 -19.22 3.05
N SER A 134 -17.52 -18.05 2.80
CA SER A 134 -18.89 -17.95 2.31
C SER A 134 -19.04 -18.60 0.93
N LEU A 135 -18.09 -18.36 0.01
CA LEU A 135 -18.02 -19.01 -1.30
C LEU A 135 -17.76 -20.54 -1.23
N GLN A 136 -17.22 -21.03 -0.11
CA GLN A 136 -17.09 -22.47 0.17
C GLN A 136 -18.33 -23.07 0.84
N GLU A 137 -19.38 -22.26 1.02
CA GLU A 137 -20.57 -22.61 1.78
C GLU A 137 -20.30 -23.02 3.23
N ASN A 138 -19.15 -22.61 3.78
CA ASN A 138 -18.78 -22.84 5.18
C ASN A 138 -19.28 -21.66 6.02
N ASP A 139 -20.55 -21.74 6.41
CA ASP A 139 -21.23 -20.64 7.08
C ASP A 139 -20.64 -20.32 8.46
N THR A 140 -20.23 -21.35 9.19
CA THR A 140 -19.66 -21.23 10.55
C THR A 140 -18.38 -20.40 10.54
N LEU A 141 -17.44 -20.69 9.65
CA LEU A 141 -16.21 -19.90 9.53
C LEU A 141 -16.45 -18.57 8.83
N ALA A 142 -17.37 -18.50 7.86
CA ALA A 142 -17.70 -17.25 7.20
C ALA A 142 -18.22 -16.19 8.19
N ILE A 143 -19.20 -16.54 9.04
CA ILE A 143 -19.73 -15.59 10.02
C ILE A 143 -18.71 -15.24 11.10
N TYR A 144 -17.92 -16.22 11.57
CA TYR A 144 -16.85 -16.00 12.53
C TYR A 144 -15.86 -14.95 12.02
N TYR A 145 -15.31 -15.15 10.81
CA TYR A 145 -14.34 -14.21 10.23
C TYR A 145 -14.95 -12.85 9.90
N LEU A 146 -16.23 -12.80 9.52
CA LEU A 146 -16.92 -11.53 9.24
C LEU A 146 -17.13 -10.71 10.52
N VAL A 147 -17.58 -11.35 11.60
CA VAL A 147 -17.73 -10.70 12.91
C VAL A 147 -16.37 -10.22 13.41
N SER A 148 -15.34 -11.06 13.36
CA SER A 148 -13.98 -10.64 13.72
C SER A 148 -13.49 -9.48 12.85
N ALA A 149 -13.77 -9.48 11.54
CA ALA A 149 -13.42 -8.35 10.69
C ALA A 149 -14.01 -7.04 11.22
N ILE A 150 -15.30 -7.06 11.61
CA ILE A 150 -16.00 -5.90 12.17
C ILE A 150 -15.38 -5.46 13.50
N GLU A 151 -15.13 -6.40 14.41
CA GLU A 151 -14.49 -6.13 15.72
C GLU A 151 -13.08 -5.53 15.56
N PHE A 152 -12.34 -5.92 14.52
CA PHE A 152 -11.03 -5.36 14.19
C PHE A 152 -11.10 -4.09 13.32
N GLY A 153 -12.29 -3.53 13.10
CA GLY A 153 -12.51 -2.23 12.47
C GLY A 153 -13.00 -2.25 11.03
N TYR A 154 -13.44 -3.39 10.49
CA TYR A 154 -14.09 -3.45 9.18
C TYR A 154 -15.53 -2.92 9.28
N ASN A 155 -15.77 -1.73 8.76
CA ASN A 155 -17.06 -1.04 8.89
C ASN A 155 -17.64 -0.62 7.54
N ASN A 156 -17.16 -1.19 6.42
CA ASN A 156 -17.80 -1.01 5.13
C ASN A 156 -19.12 -1.80 5.08
N THR A 157 -20.16 -1.27 5.71
CA THR A 157 -21.49 -1.87 5.80
C THR A 157 -22.08 -2.15 4.41
N LYS A 158 -21.81 -1.27 3.44
CA LYS A 158 -22.21 -1.48 2.05
C LYS A 158 -21.65 -2.80 1.50
N SER A 159 -20.36 -3.08 1.70
CA SER A 159 -19.76 -4.35 1.29
C SER A 159 -20.36 -5.53 2.05
N ILE A 160 -20.48 -5.44 3.37
CA ILE A 160 -21.08 -6.49 4.21
C ILE A 160 -22.46 -6.93 3.69
N PHE A 161 -23.32 -5.97 3.35
CA PHE A 161 -24.69 -6.24 2.93
C PHE A 161 -24.87 -6.50 1.42
N ASN A 162 -23.90 -6.17 0.56
CA ASN A 162 -24.07 -6.25 -0.90
C ASN A 162 -23.01 -7.07 -1.66
N ASP A 163 -21.86 -7.37 -1.07
CA ASP A 163 -20.79 -8.12 -1.75
C ASP A 163 -21.28 -9.52 -2.14
N LYS A 164 -21.22 -9.87 -3.43
CA LYS A 164 -21.73 -11.15 -3.93
C LYS A 164 -21.06 -12.35 -3.27
N ASP A 165 -19.82 -12.22 -2.81
CA ASP A 165 -19.07 -13.32 -2.19
C ASP A 165 -19.64 -13.71 -0.83
N LEU A 166 -20.33 -12.78 -0.16
CA LEU A 166 -21.04 -13.00 1.09
C LEU A 166 -22.50 -13.45 0.89
N SER A 167 -22.96 -13.68 -0.34
CA SER A 167 -24.36 -14.03 -0.62
C SER A 167 -24.84 -15.26 0.15
N TYR A 168 -24.03 -16.31 0.21
CA TYR A 168 -24.36 -17.52 0.96
C TYR A 168 -24.51 -17.25 2.46
N ILE A 169 -23.54 -16.59 3.10
CA ILE A 169 -23.66 -16.32 4.54
C ILE A 169 -24.79 -15.33 4.85
N ARG A 170 -25.04 -14.35 3.97
CA ARG A 170 -26.17 -13.42 4.09
C ARG A 170 -27.54 -14.10 4.07
N SER A 171 -27.65 -15.25 3.41
CA SER A 171 -28.90 -16.02 3.37
C SER A 171 -29.24 -16.68 4.70
N LYS A 172 -28.28 -16.80 5.63
CA LYS A 172 -28.49 -17.46 6.92
C LYS A 172 -29.30 -16.56 7.87
N TRP A 173 -30.25 -17.17 8.58
CA TRP A 173 -31.17 -16.45 9.47
C TRP A 173 -30.47 -15.62 10.57
N TYR A 174 -29.30 -16.06 11.03
CA TYR A 174 -28.53 -15.42 12.10
C TYR A 174 -27.61 -14.30 11.60
N PHE A 175 -27.44 -14.11 10.28
CA PHE A 175 -26.49 -13.14 9.72
C PHE A 175 -26.74 -11.72 10.24
N LYS A 176 -27.99 -11.25 10.12
CA LYS A 176 -28.35 -9.88 10.48
C LYS A 176 -28.09 -9.59 11.95
N ASN A 177 -28.43 -10.53 12.85
CA ASN A 177 -28.23 -10.35 14.29
C ASN A 177 -26.74 -10.31 14.62
N ASN A 178 -25.94 -11.26 14.14
CA ASN A 178 -24.49 -11.28 14.41
C ASN A 178 -23.77 -10.03 13.89
N VAL A 179 -24.13 -9.57 12.69
CA VAL A 179 -23.55 -8.33 12.12
C VAL A 179 -24.01 -7.10 12.90
N ALA A 180 -25.29 -7.01 13.26
CA ALA A 180 -25.81 -5.90 14.06
C ALA A 180 -25.15 -5.84 15.44
N ASP A 181 -25.00 -6.99 16.11
CA ASP A 181 -24.35 -7.09 17.42
C ASP A 181 -22.90 -6.64 17.33
N ALA A 182 -22.14 -7.14 16.34
CA ALA A 182 -20.75 -6.76 16.11
C ALA A 182 -20.59 -5.25 15.81
N LEU A 183 -21.51 -4.68 15.02
CA LEU A 183 -21.52 -3.24 14.74
C LEU A 183 -21.94 -2.41 15.98
N SER A 184 -22.86 -2.91 16.81
CA SER A 184 -23.33 -2.22 18.01
C SER A 184 -22.26 -2.13 19.11
N GLY A 185 -21.37 -3.13 19.20
CA GLY A 185 -20.21 -3.12 20.08
C GLY A 185 -19.11 -2.15 19.66
N SER A 186 -19.19 -1.59 18.45
CA SER A 186 -18.15 -0.70 17.87
C SER A 186 -18.35 0.80 18.14
N GLY A 187 -19.42 1.20 18.86
CA GLY A 187 -19.81 2.61 19.01
C GLY A 187 -20.36 3.19 17.70
N ASP A 188 -20.43 4.52 17.58
CA ASP A 188 -20.76 5.19 16.31
C ASP A 188 -19.71 4.78 15.25
N ALA A 189 -20.11 3.84 14.39
CA ALA A 189 -19.23 3.18 13.42
C ALA A 189 -18.62 4.18 12.43
N ASP A 190 -19.36 5.23 12.05
CA ASP A 190 -18.86 6.29 11.18
C ASP A 190 -17.80 7.13 11.89
N LYS A 191 -18.03 7.45 13.16
CA LYS A 191 -17.05 8.15 14.00
C LYS A 191 -15.80 7.29 14.24
N LEU A 192 -15.95 6.00 14.48
CA LEU A 192 -14.80 5.09 14.60
C LEU A 192 -14.01 5.00 13.30
N GLN A 193 -14.69 4.86 12.15
CA GLN A 193 -14.04 4.84 10.84
C GLN A 193 -13.23 6.11 10.59
N TRP A 194 -13.81 7.27 10.89
CA TRP A 194 -13.15 8.56 10.77
C TRP A 194 -11.94 8.67 11.70
N ASN A 195 -12.07 8.20 12.94
CA ASN A 195 -10.96 8.21 13.90
C ASN A 195 -9.82 7.28 13.46
N LEU A 196 -10.12 6.11 12.90
CA LEU A 196 -9.11 5.20 12.36
C LEU A 196 -8.42 5.83 11.15
N PHE A 197 -9.19 6.31 10.17
CA PHE A 197 -8.67 6.97 8.97
C PHE A 197 -7.79 8.18 9.30
N SER A 198 -8.29 9.12 10.09
CA SER A 198 -7.57 10.36 10.38
C SER A 198 -6.30 10.15 11.22
N ARG A 199 -6.18 9.02 11.93
CA ARG A 199 -4.96 8.63 12.67
C ARG A 199 -3.85 8.06 11.79
N GLU A 200 -4.15 7.65 10.56
CA GLU A 200 -3.14 7.25 9.57
C GLU A 200 -2.24 8.42 9.13
N PHE A 201 -2.67 9.66 9.41
CA PHE A 201 -1.98 10.89 9.04
C PHE A 201 -1.25 11.48 10.24
N LYS A 202 0.07 11.60 10.13
CA LYS A 202 0.92 12.26 11.14
C LYS A 202 0.96 13.76 10.88
N GLN A 203 1.09 14.56 11.94
CA GLN A 203 1.28 16.01 11.81
C GLN A 203 2.57 16.30 11.05
N LEU A 204 2.49 17.14 10.01
CA LEU A 204 3.64 17.54 9.22
C LEU A 204 4.44 18.65 9.92
N ALA A 205 5.76 18.62 9.78
CA ALA A 205 6.61 19.76 10.06
C ALA A 205 6.54 20.72 8.87
N LEU A 206 6.20 21.99 9.12
CA LEU A 206 6.02 23.01 8.09
C LEU A 206 7.09 24.12 8.23
N PRO A 207 7.53 24.75 7.12
CA PRO A 207 7.06 24.52 5.75
C PRO A 207 7.55 23.18 5.16
N LEU A 208 6.75 22.61 4.27
CA LEU A 208 7.07 21.37 3.55
C LEU A 208 6.97 21.58 2.05
N THR A 209 8.00 21.20 1.31
CA THR A 209 7.96 21.13 -0.15
C THR A 209 7.85 19.67 -0.61
N ILE A 210 6.86 19.38 -1.46
CA ILE A 210 6.71 18.06 -2.11
C ILE A 210 7.34 18.17 -3.51
N ASP A 211 8.63 17.88 -3.59
CA ASP A 211 9.36 17.89 -4.85
C ASP A 211 9.14 16.62 -5.70
N MET A 212 9.85 16.53 -6.82
CA MET A 212 9.77 15.38 -7.73
C MET A 212 10.19 14.04 -7.09
N ASN A 213 11.04 14.08 -6.07
CA ASN A 213 11.61 12.92 -5.43
C ASN A 213 10.87 12.51 -4.15
N TYR A 214 9.93 13.33 -3.67
CA TYR A 214 9.18 13.07 -2.43
C TYR A 214 8.56 11.67 -2.39
N ALA A 215 8.01 11.20 -3.51
CA ALA A 215 7.38 9.89 -3.63
C ALA A 215 8.34 8.71 -3.40
N ASN A 216 9.65 8.93 -3.49
CA ASN A 216 10.65 7.89 -3.25
C ASN A 216 10.77 7.54 -1.76
N GLY A 217 10.29 8.41 -0.86
CA GLY A 217 10.28 8.18 0.58
C GLY A 217 9.10 7.33 1.07
N PHE A 218 8.10 7.07 0.23
CA PHE A 218 6.94 6.29 0.64
C PHE A 218 7.33 4.85 1.02
N ASN A 219 6.66 4.36 2.06
CA ASN A 219 6.83 3.00 2.55
C ASN A 219 5.47 2.41 2.95
N GLU A 220 5.47 1.11 3.24
CA GLU A 220 4.25 0.35 3.55
C GLU A 220 3.47 0.89 4.76
N SER A 221 4.14 1.55 5.72
CA SER A 221 3.45 2.14 6.88
C SER A 221 2.64 3.39 6.55
N GLN A 222 2.83 3.96 5.36
CA GLN A 222 2.06 5.09 4.86
C GLN A 222 0.96 4.66 3.90
N THR A 223 0.85 3.38 3.53
CA THR A 223 -0.19 2.94 2.59
C THR A 223 -1.58 3.07 3.21
N ILE A 224 -2.50 3.71 2.48
CA ILE A 224 -3.89 3.89 2.89
C ILE A 224 -4.72 2.71 2.36
N SER A 225 -5.52 2.08 3.23
CA SER A 225 -6.45 1.04 2.80
C SER A 225 -7.56 1.59 1.92
N TYR A 226 -7.91 0.83 0.88
CA TYR A 226 -9.09 1.06 0.03
C TYR A 226 -10.42 1.04 0.79
N ASP A 227 -10.46 0.50 2.02
CA ASP A 227 -11.66 0.57 2.87
C ASP A 227 -12.04 2.01 3.22
N TYR A 228 -11.10 2.95 3.07
CA TYR A 228 -11.30 4.39 3.23
C TYR A 228 -11.74 5.10 1.95
N GLU A 229 -12.27 4.38 0.95
CA GLU A 229 -12.90 4.95 -0.26
C GLU A 229 -14.00 5.96 0.09
N LYS A 230 -14.52 5.94 1.33
CA LYS A 230 -15.46 6.94 1.83
C LYS A 230 -14.87 8.36 1.81
N TYR A 231 -13.58 8.48 2.12
CA TYR A 231 -12.86 9.73 2.32
C TYR A 231 -11.94 10.07 1.14
N ILE A 232 -11.55 9.08 0.33
CA ILE A 232 -10.68 9.25 -0.84
C ILE A 232 -11.47 8.91 -2.10
N ASN A 233 -11.96 9.96 -2.78
CA ASN A 233 -12.84 9.79 -3.95
C ASN A 233 -12.15 9.05 -5.11
N GLU A 234 -10.84 9.21 -5.27
CA GLU A 234 -10.05 8.56 -6.32
C GLU A 234 -10.05 7.03 -6.21
N MET A 235 -10.47 6.46 -5.08
CA MET A 235 -10.66 5.02 -4.92
C MET A 235 -11.97 4.52 -5.56
N ARG A 236 -12.97 5.40 -5.73
CA ARG A 236 -14.35 5.03 -6.15
C ARG A 236 -14.56 4.99 -7.66
N ASP A 237 -13.69 5.66 -8.43
CA ASP A 237 -13.81 5.71 -9.89
C ASP A 237 -13.58 4.32 -10.54
N GLU A 238 -13.05 3.35 -9.79
CA GLU A 238 -12.84 1.96 -10.22
C GLU A 238 -14.04 1.04 -9.92
N LYS A 239 -15.26 1.56 -10.08
CA LYS A 239 -16.53 1.05 -9.52
C LYS A 239 -16.97 -0.38 -9.86
N PHE A 240 -16.19 -1.19 -10.57
CA PHE A 240 -16.52 -2.60 -10.86
C PHE A 240 -15.32 -3.54 -10.87
N SER A 241 -14.20 -3.09 -10.36
CA SER A 241 -12.94 -3.77 -10.56
C SER A 241 -12.34 -4.02 -9.19
N ARG A 242 -12.19 -5.29 -8.82
CA ARG A 242 -11.31 -5.71 -7.71
C ARG A 242 -9.83 -5.35 -7.96
N GLU A 243 -9.54 -4.47 -8.91
CA GLU A 243 -8.30 -4.42 -9.65
C GLU A 243 -7.73 -2.99 -9.56
N VAL A 244 -7.17 -2.71 -8.38
CA VAL A 244 -6.58 -1.44 -8.01
C VAL A 244 -5.19 -1.26 -8.60
N GLY A 245 -5.11 -0.57 -9.73
CA GLY A 245 -3.87 -0.20 -10.41
C GLY A 245 -3.07 0.90 -9.71
N LYS A 246 -3.63 1.46 -8.65
CA LYS A 246 -3.05 2.54 -7.84
C LYS A 246 -2.79 2.10 -6.40
N SER A 247 -1.81 2.73 -5.79
CA SER A 247 -1.58 2.74 -4.36
C SER A 247 -1.78 4.15 -3.82
N PHE A 248 -2.37 4.23 -2.63
CA PHE A 248 -2.63 5.48 -1.93
C PHE A 248 -1.74 5.58 -0.70
N TYR A 249 -1.23 6.77 -0.42
CA TYR A 249 -0.29 7.00 0.69
C TYR A 249 -0.68 8.21 1.54
N SER A 250 -0.60 8.08 2.86
CA SER A 250 -0.74 9.18 3.79
C SER A 250 0.55 10.01 3.78
N VAL A 251 0.41 11.29 3.45
CA VAL A 251 1.51 12.25 3.55
C VAL A 251 1.49 12.86 4.95
N GLY A 252 0.36 13.45 5.35
CA GLY A 252 0.17 13.90 6.72
C GLY A 252 -0.93 14.94 6.92
N VAL A 253 -0.99 15.51 8.12
CA VAL A 253 -1.92 16.58 8.51
C VAL A 253 -1.22 17.93 8.36
N ILE A 254 -1.84 18.87 7.67
CA ILE A 254 -1.39 20.28 7.59
C ILE A 254 -2.01 21.07 8.74
N LYS A 255 -3.33 20.96 8.91
CA LYS A 255 -4.11 21.76 9.86
C LYS A 255 -5.20 20.92 10.49
N GLY A 256 -5.35 21.02 11.82
CA GLY A 256 -6.43 20.40 12.56
C GLY A 256 -7.09 21.40 13.49
N THR A 257 -8.41 21.49 13.42
CA THR A 257 -9.25 22.29 14.33
C THR A 257 -10.30 21.38 14.99
N ASN A 258 -11.17 21.95 15.82
CA ASN A 258 -12.32 21.21 16.34
C ASN A 258 -13.37 20.92 15.26
N ASP A 259 -13.37 21.70 14.18
CA ASP A 259 -14.42 21.69 13.15
C ASP A 259 -14.00 20.91 11.89
N TYR A 260 -12.70 20.92 11.56
CA TYR A 260 -12.17 20.25 10.37
C TYR A 260 -10.71 19.82 10.51
N LYS A 261 -10.27 18.96 9.59
CA LYS A 261 -8.87 18.59 9.37
C LYS A 261 -8.52 18.70 7.90
N VAL A 262 -7.36 19.27 7.61
CA VAL A 262 -6.75 19.29 6.29
C VAL A 262 -5.64 18.25 6.24
N LEU A 263 -5.83 17.26 5.38
CA LEU A 263 -4.94 16.13 5.16
C LEU A 263 -4.29 16.23 3.78
N ILE A 264 -3.09 15.67 3.62
CA ILE A 264 -2.48 15.39 2.33
C ILE A 264 -2.36 13.88 2.15
N TYR A 265 -2.83 13.39 1.00
CA TYR A 265 -2.54 12.03 0.54
C TYR A 265 -1.99 12.07 -0.88
N ALA A 266 -1.34 10.97 -1.26
CA ALA A 266 -0.86 10.74 -2.61
C ALA A 266 -1.58 9.55 -3.25
N SER A 267 -1.76 9.62 -4.55
CA SER A 267 -2.19 8.53 -5.43
C SER A 267 -1.04 8.23 -6.39
N ARG A 268 -0.65 6.96 -6.53
CA ARG A 268 0.46 6.55 -7.37
C ARG A 268 0.13 5.25 -8.10
N ASP A 269 0.37 5.17 -9.40
CA ASP A 269 0.18 3.92 -10.13
C ASP A 269 1.21 2.85 -9.68
N GLU A 270 0.85 1.57 -9.74
CA GLU A 270 1.78 0.45 -9.50
C GLU A 270 2.14 -0.18 -10.84
N LEU A 271 3.29 0.24 -11.41
CA LEU A 271 3.72 -0.13 -12.76
C LEU A 271 5.04 -0.90 -12.78
N TYR A 272 5.14 -1.83 -13.73
CA TYR A 272 6.33 -2.65 -13.97
C TYR A 272 6.69 -2.63 -15.47
N ASP A 273 7.97 -2.39 -15.77
CA ASP A 273 8.48 -2.39 -17.14
C ASP A 273 8.95 -3.80 -17.52
N GLU A 274 8.27 -4.42 -18.49
CA GLU A 274 8.60 -5.78 -18.94
C GLU A 274 9.86 -5.82 -19.81
N GLU A 275 10.23 -4.73 -20.50
CA GLU A 275 11.41 -4.70 -21.39
C GLU A 275 12.70 -4.58 -20.58
N THR A 276 12.70 -3.71 -19.59
CA THR A 276 13.87 -3.51 -18.71
C THR A 276 13.89 -4.45 -17.51
N ASP A 277 12.79 -5.16 -17.25
CA ASP A 277 12.60 -6.06 -16.11
C ASP A 277 12.84 -5.34 -14.76
N GLU A 278 12.49 -4.05 -14.69
CA GLU A 278 12.59 -3.16 -13.52
C GLU A 278 11.22 -2.55 -13.16
N ALA A 279 11.07 -2.13 -11.89
CA ALA A 279 9.95 -1.26 -11.51
C ALA A 279 10.05 0.07 -12.27
N VAL A 280 8.91 0.60 -12.72
CA VAL A 280 8.90 1.87 -13.45
C VAL A 280 9.39 2.99 -12.53
N LYS A 281 10.44 3.71 -12.94
CA LYS A 281 10.91 4.92 -12.25
C LYS A 281 10.02 6.11 -12.61
N ASN A 282 9.90 7.09 -11.71
CA ASN A 282 9.11 8.31 -11.91
C ASN A 282 7.61 8.06 -12.21
N VAL A 283 7.05 7.02 -11.60
CA VAL A 283 5.61 6.71 -11.75
C VAL A 283 4.78 7.96 -11.38
N PRO A 284 3.80 8.35 -12.22
CA PRO A 284 2.92 9.46 -11.91
C PRO A 284 2.36 9.33 -10.50
N THR A 285 2.72 10.30 -9.67
CA THR A 285 2.21 10.43 -8.32
C THR A 285 1.49 11.76 -8.28
N THR A 286 0.23 11.74 -7.87
CA THR A 286 -0.58 12.95 -7.70
C THR A 286 -0.85 13.15 -6.22
N TYR A 287 -0.72 14.39 -5.76
CA TYR A 287 -0.92 14.77 -4.36
C TYR A 287 -2.14 15.66 -4.24
N TYR A 288 -2.96 15.38 -3.23
CA TYR A 288 -4.19 16.11 -2.97
C TYR A 288 -4.17 16.68 -1.56
N ALA A 289 -4.56 17.94 -1.41
CA ALA A 289 -4.98 18.48 -0.13
C ALA A 289 -6.49 18.33 -0.02
N ILE A 290 -6.96 17.72 1.07
CA ILE A 290 -8.37 17.48 1.32
C ILE A 290 -8.75 18.03 2.69
N SER A 291 -9.82 18.82 2.72
CA SER A 291 -10.41 19.36 3.93
C SER A 291 -11.68 18.58 4.26
N LEU A 292 -11.71 18.00 5.46
CA LEU A 292 -12.79 17.15 5.94
C LEU A 292 -13.28 17.68 7.28
N SER A 293 -14.60 17.69 7.50
CA SER A 293 -15.18 18.04 8.79
C SER A 293 -14.72 17.11 9.91
N SER A 294 -15.01 17.45 11.15
CA SER A 294 -14.76 16.61 12.33
C SER A 294 -15.49 15.26 12.31
N SER A 295 -16.44 15.06 11.39
CA SER A 295 -17.12 13.79 11.10
C SER A 295 -16.61 13.09 9.82
N GLY A 296 -15.59 13.65 9.15
CA GLY A 296 -15.04 13.11 7.91
C GLY A 296 -15.87 13.43 6.65
N THR A 297 -16.74 14.44 6.70
CA THR A 297 -17.48 14.90 5.51
C THR A 297 -16.61 15.83 4.69
N LEU A 298 -16.55 15.65 3.36
CA LEU A 298 -15.76 16.51 2.46
C LEU A 298 -16.25 17.96 2.53
N ILE A 299 -15.35 18.88 2.86
CA ILE A 299 -15.54 20.32 2.77
C ILE A 299 -15.01 20.79 1.41
N ASP A 300 -13.74 20.52 1.13
CA ASP A 300 -13.09 20.95 -0.11
C ASP A 300 -11.87 20.07 -0.44
N LYS A 301 -11.42 20.07 -1.70
CA LYS A 301 -10.28 19.30 -2.17
C LYS A 301 -9.61 19.96 -3.37
N ILE A 302 -8.28 20.03 -3.36
CA ILE A 302 -7.47 20.52 -4.47
C ILE A 302 -6.33 19.57 -4.80
N GLU A 303 -5.97 19.48 -6.08
CA GLU A 303 -4.78 18.78 -6.56
C GLU A 303 -3.57 19.71 -6.45
N ILE A 304 -2.65 19.39 -5.53
CA ILE A 304 -1.57 20.30 -5.13
C ILE A 304 -0.20 19.95 -5.70
N GLY A 305 0.03 18.69 -6.09
CA GLY A 305 1.38 18.24 -6.39
C GLY A 305 1.46 17.07 -7.35
N GLY A 306 2.62 16.92 -7.97
CA GLY A 306 2.88 15.92 -8.99
C GLY A 306 2.07 16.19 -10.25
N ARG A 307 1.51 15.14 -10.85
CA ARG A 307 0.68 15.25 -12.06
C ARG A 307 -0.21 14.03 -12.23
N THR A 308 -1.33 14.22 -12.90
CA THR A 308 -2.27 13.14 -13.29
C THR A 308 -2.01 12.62 -14.70
N LYS A 309 -1.52 13.49 -15.58
CA LYS A 309 -1.18 13.18 -16.96
C LYS A 309 0.22 13.64 -17.29
N LEU A 310 0.68 13.09 -18.38
CA LEU A 310 2.03 13.15 -18.87
C LEU A 310 2.36 14.53 -19.50
N ASP A 311 1.40 15.06 -20.25
CA ASP A 311 1.39 16.39 -20.87
C ASP A 311 1.05 17.54 -19.90
N ALA A 312 0.56 17.23 -18.70
CA ALA A 312 0.26 18.23 -17.69
C ALA A 312 1.54 18.77 -17.03
N PRO A 313 1.60 20.08 -16.69
CA PRO A 313 2.69 20.63 -15.91
C PRO A 313 2.88 19.87 -14.59
N PHE A 314 4.13 19.68 -14.19
CA PHE A 314 4.44 19.05 -12.92
C PHE A 314 4.26 20.08 -11.79
N LYS A 315 3.41 19.78 -10.82
CA LYS A 315 3.12 20.65 -9.67
C LYS A 315 4.08 20.37 -8.52
N VAL A 316 4.71 21.42 -7.97
CA VAL A 316 5.54 21.36 -6.78
C VAL A 316 4.92 22.27 -5.70
N PRO A 317 4.20 21.72 -4.72
CA PRO A 317 3.63 22.52 -3.65
C PRO A 317 4.67 22.79 -2.57
N THR A 318 4.70 24.03 -2.10
CA THR A 318 5.27 24.47 -0.83
C THR A 318 4.13 24.79 0.12
N ILE A 319 3.99 23.97 1.16
CA ILE A 319 2.91 23.99 2.13
C ILE A 319 3.41 24.73 3.38
N ASN A 320 2.65 25.72 3.80
CA ASN A 320 2.82 26.45 5.05
C ASN A 320 1.59 26.24 5.94
N ASP A 321 1.58 26.82 7.14
CA ASP A 321 0.50 26.62 8.12
C ASP A 321 -0.90 26.96 7.59
N ASN A 322 -1.01 28.01 6.76
CA ASN A 322 -2.29 28.51 6.24
C ASN A 322 -2.32 28.70 4.72
N SER A 323 -1.25 28.36 4.01
CA SER A 323 -1.18 28.57 2.57
C SER A 323 -0.44 27.44 1.85
N ILE A 324 -0.81 27.24 0.59
CA ILE A 324 -0.18 26.28 -0.31
C ILE A 324 0.18 27.04 -1.57
N ASN A 325 1.47 27.15 -1.85
CA ASN A 325 2.00 27.74 -3.07
C ASN A 325 2.41 26.61 -4.02
N ILE A 326 1.86 26.56 -5.22
CA ILE A 326 2.10 25.50 -6.19
C ILE A 326 2.87 26.09 -7.37
N SER A 327 4.14 25.72 -7.52
CA SER A 327 4.90 26.01 -8.74
C SER A 327 4.52 24.98 -9.81
N LEU A 328 4.16 25.45 -11.00
CA LEU A 328 3.90 24.64 -12.18
C LEU A 328 5.17 24.60 -13.02
N LEU A 329 5.73 23.40 -13.19
CA LEU A 329 6.97 23.18 -13.91
C LEU A 329 6.69 22.52 -15.27
N LYS A 330 7.24 23.09 -16.33
CA LYS A 330 7.40 22.40 -17.60
C LYS A 330 8.67 21.55 -17.53
N LEU A 331 8.53 20.24 -17.69
CA LEU A 331 9.65 19.29 -17.67
C LEU A 331 10.12 19.00 -19.09
N ASN A 332 11.42 19.14 -19.33
CA ASN A 332 12.05 18.79 -20.60
C ASN A 332 12.75 17.44 -20.46
N TYR A 333 12.40 16.51 -21.35
CA TYR A 333 12.90 15.14 -21.33
C TYR A 333 13.95 14.91 -22.41
N GLU A 334 14.79 13.90 -22.21
CA GLU A 334 15.80 13.46 -23.17
C GLU A 334 15.21 12.90 -24.46
N LYS A 335 14.09 12.17 -24.34
CA LYS A 335 13.33 11.66 -25.48
C LYS A 335 11.94 12.25 -25.50
N ASN A 336 11.30 12.31 -26.66
CA ASN A 336 9.90 12.70 -26.78
C ASN A 336 9.03 11.78 -25.88
N PRO A 337 8.38 12.32 -24.83
CA PRO A 337 7.60 11.51 -23.91
C PRO A 337 6.34 10.90 -24.52
N GLU A 338 5.79 11.48 -25.59
CA GLU A 338 4.64 10.92 -26.30
C GLU A 338 5.01 9.64 -27.05
N GLU A 339 6.24 9.55 -27.55
CA GLU A 339 6.73 8.40 -28.32
C GLU A 339 7.38 7.34 -27.43
N ASN A 340 8.07 7.75 -26.36
CA ASN A 340 8.94 6.87 -25.57
C ASN A 340 8.42 6.62 -24.14
N GLY A 341 7.30 7.24 -23.77
CA GLY A 341 6.82 7.22 -22.40
C GLY A 341 7.79 7.89 -21.41
N TYR A 342 7.56 7.61 -20.13
CA TYR A 342 8.24 8.25 -19.00
C TYR A 342 9.14 7.29 -18.23
N SER A 343 8.91 5.98 -18.41
CA SER A 343 9.74 4.91 -17.87
C SER A 343 11.14 5.04 -18.46
N ASN A 344 12.12 5.38 -17.62
CA ASN A 344 13.51 5.54 -18.02
C ASN A 344 13.80 6.70 -19.00
N ASN A 345 12.89 7.67 -19.13
CA ASN A 345 13.13 8.90 -19.88
C ASN A 345 13.64 10.00 -18.92
N LYS A 346 14.91 10.40 -19.08
CA LYS A 346 15.56 11.32 -18.15
C LYS A 346 15.03 12.74 -18.32
N ILE A 347 14.77 13.40 -17.20
CA ILE A 347 14.50 14.85 -17.20
C ILE A 347 15.84 15.57 -17.34
N ILE A 348 15.97 16.40 -18.38
CA ILE A 348 17.15 17.21 -18.64
C ILE A 348 17.07 18.53 -17.87
N SER A 349 15.90 19.16 -17.88
CA SER A 349 15.67 20.44 -17.21
C SER A 349 14.20 20.62 -16.83
N SER A 350 13.96 21.56 -15.93
CA SER A 350 12.64 22.02 -15.55
C SER A 350 12.61 23.54 -15.54
N GLU A 351 11.54 24.14 -16.03
CA GLU A 351 11.31 25.58 -16.01
C GLU A 351 9.98 25.86 -15.30
N GLU A 352 9.98 26.81 -14.36
CA GLU A 352 8.73 27.29 -13.76
C GLU A 352 8.00 28.19 -14.76
N ILE A 353 6.76 27.83 -15.06
CA ILE A 353 5.93 28.54 -16.05
C ILE A 353 4.84 29.39 -15.39
N GLU A 354 4.37 29.00 -14.21
CA GLU A 354 3.31 29.67 -13.46
C GLU A 354 3.40 29.25 -11.99
N SER A 355 2.89 30.07 -11.08
CA SER A 355 2.60 29.67 -9.71
C SER A 355 1.15 29.96 -9.33
N GLN A 356 0.60 29.12 -8.46
CA GLN A 356 -0.75 29.26 -7.93
C GLN A 356 -0.70 29.29 -6.41
N GLN A 357 -1.38 30.25 -5.79
CA GLN A 357 -1.44 30.38 -4.34
C GLN A 357 -2.84 30.07 -3.83
N TYR A 358 -2.91 29.27 -2.77
CA TYR A 358 -4.13 28.94 -2.06
C TYR A 358 -3.98 29.30 -0.58
N THR A 359 -5.05 29.82 0.00
CA THR A 359 -5.18 30.04 1.45
C THR A 359 -6.22 29.09 2.03
N ILE A 360 -5.96 28.52 3.21
CA ILE A 360 -6.92 27.71 3.94
C ILE A 360 -7.79 28.63 4.79
N ALA A 361 -9.04 28.83 4.37
CA ALA A 361 -9.99 29.68 5.06
C ALA A 361 -10.35 29.14 6.47
N PRO A 362 -10.88 29.97 7.38
CA PRO A 362 -11.26 29.54 8.73
C PRO A 362 -12.30 28.42 8.76
N ASP A 363 -13.11 28.25 7.71
CA ASP A 363 -14.10 27.18 7.55
C ASP A 363 -13.56 25.93 6.85
N GLY A 364 -12.28 25.93 6.48
CA GLY A 364 -11.59 24.81 5.86
C GLY A 364 -11.63 24.79 4.33
N HIS A 365 -12.23 25.77 3.63
CA HIS A 365 -12.16 25.86 2.17
C HIS A 365 -10.80 26.35 1.67
N PHE A 366 -10.41 25.93 0.46
CA PHE A 366 -9.21 26.40 -0.21
C PHE A 366 -9.55 27.57 -1.14
N ILE A 367 -9.04 28.77 -0.83
CA ILE A 367 -9.30 29.97 -1.61
C ILE A 367 -8.09 30.26 -2.49
N LYS A 368 -8.26 30.17 -3.81
CA LYS A 368 -7.23 30.59 -4.78
C LYS A 368 -7.08 32.11 -4.72
N SER A 369 -5.85 32.57 -4.53
CA SER A 369 -5.47 33.99 -4.48
C SER A 369 -5.01 34.51 -5.84
#